data_AF-A0A7H8QXD6-F1
#
_entry.id   AF-A0A7H8QXD6-F1
#
_cell.length_a   1.000
_cell.length_b   1.000
_cell.length_c   1.000
_cell.angle_alpha   90.00
_cell.angle_beta   90.00
_cell.angle_gamma   90.00
#
_symmetry.space_group_name_H-M   'P 1'
#
loop_
_entity.id
_entity.type
_entity.pdbx_description
1 polymer ?
#
loop_
_entity_poly.entity_id
_entity_poly.type
_entity_poly.pdbx_seq_one_letter_code
_entity_poly.pdbx_strand_id
1 'polypeptide(L)'
;MPNKFVITALTLVATSVAHTAIAPKWMADPKFKSLPAIPRAYSTSGWYQGSLFFLITALVNYRWSALDLPNGLTDPVDKGIAGILVFLLYGSSVWYYGHGAKDTSAAVLLAGSVQAWAAFF
;
A
#
# COMPACT_ATOMS: atom_id res chain seq x y z
N MET A 1 -4.00 -19.58 14.87
CA MET A 1 -3.24 -19.06 13.72
C MET A 1 -3.79 -17.68 13.37
N PRO A 2 -2.97 -16.69 13.00
CA PRO A 2 -3.49 -15.39 12.56
C PRO A 2 -4.42 -15.59 11.35
N ASN A 3 -5.59 -14.97 11.35
CA ASN A 3 -6.49 -15.01 10.20
C ASN A 3 -5.94 -14.13 9.06
N LYS A 4 -6.49 -14.29 7.85
CA LYS A 4 -6.02 -13.61 6.63
C LYS A 4 -5.95 -12.09 6.74
N PHE A 5 -6.84 -11.48 7.52
CA PHE A 5 -6.84 -10.04 7.76
C PHE A 5 -5.70 -9.62 8.70
N VAL A 6 -5.34 -10.42 9.71
CA VAL A 6 -4.14 -10.17 10.54
C VAL A 6 -2.87 -10.27 9.68
N ILE A 7 -2.76 -11.28 8.82
CA ILE A 7 -1.61 -11.44 7.92
C ILE A 7 -1.49 -10.21 7.00
N THR A 8 -2.60 -9.81 6.38
CA THR A 8 -2.66 -8.63 5.50
C THR A 8 -2.32 -7.35 6.24
N ALA A 9 -2.84 -7.16 7.47
CA ALA A 9 -2.51 -6.01 8.29
C ALA A 9 -1.00 -5.93 8.58
N LEU A 10 -0.37 -7.04 8.98
CA LEU A 10 1.08 -7.10 9.22
C LEU A 10 1.89 -6.81 7.95
N THR A 11 1.47 -7.34 6.79
CA THR A 11 2.09 -7.01 5.51
C THR A 11 2.02 -5.52 5.23
N LEU A 12 0.86 -4.89 5.43
CA LEU A 12 0.67 -3.46 5.17
C LEU A 12 1.43 -2.57 6.16
N VAL A 13 1.57 -2.98 7.43
CA VAL A 13 2.49 -2.32 8.38
C VAL A 13 3.93 -2.41 7.88
N ALA A 14 4.38 -3.60 7.48
CA ALA A 14 5.72 -3.78 6.94
C ALA A 14 5.94 -2.92 5.68
N THR A 15 4.96 -2.86 4.78
CA THR A 15 4.99 -1.99 3.60
C THR A 15 5.04 -0.52 4.00
N SER A 16 4.26 -0.06 4.98
CA SER A 16 4.29 1.32 5.47
C SER A 16 5.68 1.71 5.99
N VAL A 17 6.28 0.85 6.82
CA VAL A 17 7.62 1.08 7.38
C VAL A 17 8.66 1.09 6.27
N ALA A 18 8.67 0.08 5.40
CA ALA A 18 9.63 -0.01 4.30
C ALA A 18 9.49 1.17 3.32
N HIS A 19 8.27 1.56 2.96
CA HIS A 19 7.97 2.71 2.12
C HIS A 19 8.54 3.99 2.73
N THR A 20 8.35 4.19 4.04
CA THR A 20 8.94 5.33 4.77
C THR A 20 10.46 5.28 4.76
N ALA A 21 11.05 4.12 5.05
CA ALA A 21 12.49 3.95 5.22
C ALA A 21 13.29 4.16 3.93
N ILE A 22 12.71 3.92 2.76
CA ILE A 22 13.41 4.14 1.48
C ILE A 22 13.38 5.60 1.02
N ALA A 23 12.57 6.47 1.65
CA ALA A 23 12.43 7.88 1.27
C ALA A 23 13.80 8.61 1.17
N PRO A 24 14.68 8.54 2.18
CA PRO A 24 15.95 9.24 2.13
C PRO A 24 16.84 8.79 0.97
N LYS A 25 16.77 7.50 0.58
CA LYS A 25 17.60 6.94 -0.50
C LYS A 25 17.23 7.56 -1.85
N TRP A 26 15.96 7.55 -2.23
CA TRP A 26 15.56 8.06 -3.55
C TRP A 26 15.47 9.59 -3.59
N MET A 27 15.15 10.24 -2.46
CA MET A 27 15.17 11.70 -2.35
C MET A 27 16.61 12.26 -2.33
N ALA A 28 17.62 11.43 -2.10
CA ALA A 28 19.02 11.82 -2.24
C ALA A 28 19.46 11.99 -3.70
N ASP A 29 18.71 11.46 -4.66
CA ASP A 29 19.02 11.49 -6.09
C ASP A 29 19.18 12.94 -6.60
N PRO A 30 20.26 13.26 -7.35
CA PRO A 30 20.48 14.59 -7.90
C PRO A 30 19.32 15.13 -8.76
N LYS A 31 18.64 14.27 -9.53
CA LYS A 31 17.48 14.64 -10.36
C LYS A 31 16.28 15.02 -9.51
N PHE A 32 16.07 14.32 -8.39
CA PHE A 32 15.06 14.71 -7.42
C PHE A 32 15.41 16.07 -6.77
N LYS A 33 16.68 16.23 -6.41
CA LYS A 33 17.22 17.48 -5.86
C LYS A 33 17.30 18.63 -6.87
N SER A 34 17.09 18.39 -8.16
CA SER A 34 16.96 19.45 -9.16
C SER A 34 15.52 19.85 -9.44
N LEU A 35 14.52 19.17 -8.85
CA LEU A 35 13.12 19.54 -9.04
C LEU A 35 12.83 20.94 -8.49
N PRO A 36 11.98 21.75 -9.17
CA PRO A 36 11.46 22.99 -8.61
C PRO A 36 10.74 22.76 -7.28
N ALA A 37 10.56 23.82 -6.50
CA ALA A 37 10.01 23.72 -5.14
C ALA A 37 8.65 23.00 -5.09
N ILE A 38 7.73 23.33 -6.01
CA ILE A 38 6.37 22.79 -6.02
C ILE A 38 6.36 21.27 -6.36
N PRO A 39 6.92 20.78 -7.48
CA PRO A 39 6.98 19.35 -7.77
C PRO A 39 7.71 18.54 -6.70
N ARG A 40 8.76 19.11 -6.09
CA ARG A 40 9.45 18.46 -4.97
C ARG A 40 8.53 18.33 -3.76
N ALA A 41 7.81 19.39 -3.42
CA ALA A 41 6.85 19.36 -2.31
C ALA A 41 5.79 18.28 -2.53
N TYR A 42 5.14 18.24 -3.70
CA TYR A 42 4.15 17.21 -4.04
C TYR A 42 4.71 15.80 -3.99
N SER A 43 5.92 15.60 -4.50
CA SER A 43 6.55 14.27 -4.50
C SER A 43 6.93 13.82 -3.10
N THR A 44 7.50 14.72 -2.28
CA THR A 44 7.86 14.43 -0.89
C THR A 44 6.62 14.18 -0.04
N SER A 45 5.62 15.06 -0.09
CA SER A 45 4.40 14.90 0.69
C SER A 45 3.61 13.67 0.25
N GLY A 46 3.50 13.45 -1.07
CA GLY A 46 2.80 12.29 -1.63
C GLY A 46 3.43 10.97 -1.19
N TRP A 47 4.76 10.94 -1.07
CA TRP A 47 5.46 9.76 -0.54
C TRP A 47 5.08 9.45 0.91
N TYR A 48 5.14 10.44 1.80
CA TYR A 48 4.78 10.22 3.22
C TYR A 48 3.27 10.02 3.42
N GLN A 49 2.42 10.64 2.59
CA GLN A 49 0.99 10.32 2.53
C GLN A 49 0.78 8.85 2.15
N GLY A 50 1.53 8.32 1.18
CA GLY A 50 1.53 6.90 0.84
C GLY A 50 1.91 6.00 2.02
N SER A 51 2.92 6.38 2.80
CA SER A 51 3.30 5.64 4.02
C SER A 51 2.16 5.56 5.03
N LEU A 52 1.50 6.69 5.32
CA LEU A 52 0.36 6.73 6.24
C LEU A 52 -0.85 6.01 5.67
N PHE A 53 -1.06 6.07 4.36
CA PHE A 53 -2.10 5.33 3.68
C PHE A 53 -1.94 3.82 3.91
N PHE A 54 -0.74 3.25 3.73
CA PHE A 54 -0.49 1.85 4.06
C PHE A 54 -0.82 1.53 5.52
N LEU A 55 -0.46 2.41 6.46
CA LEU A 55 -0.79 2.22 7.87
C LEU A 55 -2.30 2.26 8.14
N ILE A 56 -3.04 3.20 7.53
CA ILE A 56 -4.50 3.27 7.62
C ILE A 56 -5.12 1.96 7.09
N THR A 57 -4.66 1.48 5.94
CA THR A 57 -5.16 0.21 5.36
C THR A 57 -4.83 -0.99 6.24
N ALA A 58 -3.69 -0.98 6.93
CA ALA A 58 -3.35 -2.01 7.91
C ALA A 58 -4.32 -2.01 9.09
N LEU A 59 -4.65 -0.84 9.63
CA LEU A 59 -5.62 -0.70 10.73
C LEU A 59 -7.03 -1.13 10.31
N VAL A 60 -7.43 -0.83 9.08
CA VAL A 60 -8.72 -1.31 8.52
C VAL A 60 -8.74 -2.84 8.47
N ASN A 61 -7.68 -3.49 7.97
CA ASN A 61 -7.58 -4.96 7.98
C ASN A 61 -7.56 -5.52 9.40
N TYR A 62 -6.85 -4.87 10.33
CA TYR A 62 -6.87 -5.29 11.74
C TYR A 62 -8.29 -5.21 12.32
N ARG A 63 -9.07 -4.18 11.98
CA ARG A 63 -10.49 -4.10 12.35
C ARG A 63 -11.31 -5.24 11.76
N TRP A 64 -11.15 -5.53 10.46
CA TRP A 64 -11.85 -6.66 9.82
C TRP A 64 -11.47 -8.02 10.40
N SER A 65 -10.26 -8.14 10.97
CA SER A 65 -9.82 -9.38 11.61
C SER A 65 -10.65 -9.79 12.82
N ALA A 66 -11.39 -8.87 13.44
CA ALA A 66 -12.27 -9.14 14.56
C ALA A 66 -13.67 -9.65 14.16
N LEU A 67 -14.00 -9.68 12.86
CA LEU A 67 -15.36 -9.94 12.35
C LEU A 67 -15.66 -11.42 12.01
N ASP A 68 -14.73 -12.34 12.29
CA ASP A 68 -14.82 -13.79 11.95
C ASP A 68 -15.31 -14.07 10.50
N LEU A 69 -14.50 -13.67 9.52
CA LEU A 69 -14.83 -13.68 8.10
C LEU A 69 -13.97 -14.70 7.32
N PRO A 70 -14.27 -16.02 7.38
CA PRO A 70 -13.43 -17.05 6.77
C PRO A 70 -13.36 -16.94 5.24
N ASN A 71 -14.45 -16.49 4.60
CA ASN A 71 -14.58 -16.39 3.13
C ASN A 71 -14.48 -14.95 2.60
N GLY A 72 -13.95 -14.03 3.41
CA GLY A 72 -13.67 -12.64 3.02
C GLY A 72 -14.79 -11.70 3.42
N LEU A 73 -14.73 -10.47 2.91
CA LEU A 73 -15.66 -9.41 3.27
C LEU A 73 -17.04 -9.70 2.66
N THR A 74 -18.08 -9.57 3.50
CA THR A 74 -19.48 -9.77 3.10
C THR A 74 -20.23 -8.45 2.96
N ASP A 75 -19.89 -7.46 3.78
CA ASP A 75 -20.46 -6.12 3.71
C ASP A 75 -20.06 -5.42 2.38
N PRO A 76 -21.03 -4.90 1.59
CA PRO A 76 -20.73 -4.26 0.31
C PRO A 76 -19.83 -3.03 0.41
N VAL A 77 -19.91 -2.26 1.49
CA VAL A 77 -19.07 -1.07 1.70
C VAL A 77 -17.64 -1.49 1.98
N ASP A 78 -17.44 -2.47 2.85
CA ASP A 78 -16.11 -3.03 3.13
C ASP A 78 -15.47 -3.63 1.86
N LYS A 79 -16.24 -4.38 1.06
CA LYS A 79 -15.78 -4.87 -0.25
C LYS A 79 -15.43 -3.74 -1.21
N GLY A 80 -16.22 -2.66 -1.21
CA GLY A 80 -15.96 -1.47 -2.01
C GLY A 80 -14.64 -0.80 -1.62
N ILE A 81 -14.41 -0.62 -0.32
CA ILE A 81 -13.14 -0.11 0.22
C ILE A 81 -11.99 -1.01 -0.25
N ALA A 82 -12.08 -2.32 0.00
CA ALA A 82 -11.03 -3.26 -0.39
C ALA A 82 -10.78 -3.26 -1.92
N GLY A 83 -11.84 -3.17 -2.73
CA GLY A 83 -11.74 -3.10 -4.18
C GLY A 83 -10.98 -1.87 -4.67
N ILE A 84 -11.25 -0.70 -4.07
CA ILE A 84 -10.52 0.54 -4.35
C ILE A 84 -9.05 0.40 -3.95
N LEU A 85 -8.76 -0.22 -2.80
CA LEU A 85 -7.38 -0.48 -2.36
C LEU A 85 -6.64 -1.38 -3.33
N VAL A 86 -7.24 -2.48 -3.76
CA VAL A 86 -6.64 -3.41 -4.74
C VAL A 86 -6.39 -2.69 -6.07
N PHE A 87 -7.36 -1.93 -6.56
CA PHE A 87 -7.23 -1.17 -7.80
C PHE A 87 -6.06 -0.17 -7.72
N LEU A 88 -5.95 0.59 -6.62
CA LEU A 88 -4.86 1.53 -6.40
C LEU A 88 -3.49 0.81 -6.38
N LEU A 89 -3.38 -0.31 -5.67
CA LEU A 89 -2.12 -1.03 -5.50
C LEU A 89 -1.66 -1.71 -6.81
N TYR A 90 -2.59 -2.27 -7.58
CA TYR A 90 -2.28 -2.83 -8.89
C TYR A 90 -2.00 -1.75 -9.93
N GLY A 91 -2.78 -0.67 -9.96
CA GLY A 91 -2.55 0.46 -10.85
C GLY A 91 -1.19 1.11 -10.62
N SER A 92 -0.83 1.34 -9.35
CA SER A 92 0.50 1.85 -8.98
C SER A 92 1.62 0.85 -9.29
N SER A 93 1.40 -0.46 -9.09
CA SER A 93 2.38 -1.49 -9.46
C SER A 93 2.72 -1.44 -10.95
N VAL A 94 1.70 -1.40 -11.81
CA VAL A 94 1.84 -1.31 -13.27
C VAL A 94 2.58 -0.02 -13.64
N TRP A 95 2.20 1.10 -13.03
CA TRP A 95 2.84 2.39 -13.27
C TRP A 95 4.33 2.37 -12.90
N TYR A 96 4.67 1.89 -11.70
CA TYR A 96 6.05 1.80 -11.24
C TYR A 96 6.88 0.86 -12.11
N TYR A 97 6.31 -0.27 -12.55
CA TYR A 97 7.00 -1.19 -13.46
C TYR A 97 7.38 -0.49 -14.77
N GLY A 98 6.43 0.22 -15.39
CA GLY A 98 6.63 0.95 -16.64
C GLY A 98 7.65 2.09 -16.54
N HIS A 99 7.91 2.60 -15.34
CA HIS A 99 8.85 3.70 -15.08
C HIS A 99 10.16 3.24 -14.40
N GLY A 100 10.42 1.93 -14.35
CA GLY A 100 11.69 1.37 -13.87
C GLY A 100 11.81 1.21 -12.35
N ALA A 101 10.78 1.54 -11.56
CA ALA A 101 10.73 1.35 -10.12
C ALA A 101 10.30 -0.08 -9.74
N LYS A 102 11.06 -1.07 -10.20
CA LYS A 102 10.69 -2.50 -10.13
C LYS A 102 10.54 -3.03 -8.69
N ASP A 103 11.41 -2.61 -7.78
CA ASP A 103 11.33 -3.04 -6.36
C ASP A 103 10.05 -2.52 -5.71
N THR A 104 9.71 -1.25 -5.93
CA THR A 104 8.46 -0.64 -5.45
C THR A 104 7.25 -1.29 -6.10
N SER A 105 7.32 -1.56 -7.41
CA SER A 105 6.27 -2.28 -8.15
C SER A 105 5.98 -3.65 -7.54
N ALA A 106 7.02 -4.43 -7.23
CA ALA A 106 6.87 -5.74 -6.60
C ALA A 106 6.27 -5.64 -5.18
N ALA A 107 6.71 -4.66 -4.38
CA ALA A 107 6.20 -4.45 -3.03
C ALA A 107 4.70 -4.11 -3.02
N VAL A 108 4.26 -3.19 -3.88
CA VAL A 108 2.83 -2.82 -3.94
C VAL A 108 1.98 -3.88 -4.62
N LEU A 109 2.54 -4.67 -5.54
CA LEU A 109 1.88 -5.85 -6.11
C LEU A 109 1.61 -6.90 -5.03
N LEU A 110 2.59 -7.16 -4.17
CA LEU A 110 2.44 -8.09 -3.05
C LEU A 110 1.37 -7.58 -2.08
N ALA A 111 1.43 -6.31 -1.68
CA ALA A 111 0.43 -5.68 -0.83
C ALA A 111 -0.99 -5.78 -1.43
N GLY A 112 -1.13 -5.50 -2.74
CA GLY A 112 -2.40 -5.62 -3.46
C GLY A 112 -2.91 -7.05 -3.51
N SER A 113 -2.00 -8.02 -3.69
CA SER A 113 -2.35 -9.44 -3.77
C SER A 113 -2.81 -9.99 -2.42
N VAL A 114 -2.15 -9.64 -1.32
CA VAL A 114 -2.63 -10.07 0.02
C VAL A 114 -3.95 -9.39 0.40
N GLN A 115 -4.13 -8.12 0.01
CA GLN A 115 -5.40 -7.41 0.20
C GLN A 115 -6.55 -8.04 -0.60
N ALA A 116 -6.30 -8.39 -1.86
CA ALA A 116 -7.28 -9.06 -2.71
C ALA A 116 -7.64 -10.44 -2.18
N TRP A 117 -6.62 -11.21 -1.77
CA TRP A 117 -6.80 -12.50 -1.11
C TRP A 117 -7.70 -12.36 0.11
N ALA A 118 -7.33 -11.53 1.10
CA ALA A 118 -8.10 -11.39 2.33
C ALA A 118 -9.54 -10.90 2.10
N ALA A 119 -9.74 -9.98 1.15
CA ALA A 119 -11.05 -9.37 0.94
C ALA A 119 -12.03 -10.23 0.13
N PHE A 120 -11.54 -11.03 -0.84
CA PHE A 120 -12.39 -11.65 -1.85
C PHE A 120 -12.34 -13.18 -1.90
N PHE A 121 -11.44 -13.81 -1.17
CA PHE A 121 -11.27 -15.27 -1.12
C PHE A 121 -11.12 -15.72 0.33
#